data_AF-A0A1R4I7B0-F1
#
_entry.id   AF-A0A1R4I7B0-F1
#
_cell.length_a   1.000
_cell.length_b   1.000
_cell.length_c   1.000
_cell.angle_alpha   90.00
_cell.angle_beta   90.00
_cell.angle_gamma   90.00
#
_symmetry.space_group_name_H-M   'P 1'
#
loop_
_entity.id
_entity.type
_entity.pdbx_description
1 polymer ?
#
loop_
_entity_poly.entity_id
_entity_poly.type
_entity_poly.pdbx_seq_one_letter_code
_entity_poly.pdbx_strand_id
1 'polypeptide(L)'
;MLAGRLAVVAMLVGFVAQSLFALFADSIPLTAVSVLSLSAAAALHAASVGGLRVALPLVGGVAVLTLVAEAVGIATGFPFGEYAYTGALGPELLGVSLLVPLAWLTLAYPAVVAARLLVGTGGGRRVVLRVALAAYGLTAWDVFLDAQMVDAGNWGWANPEPSLPGTPGIPLTNYAGWFLTAALIAVVIEAALARAGRSARPPRPFGVRDTVRADAVPYLVYLWTWLTSIVGNLTFWDRPSVALAGGLAMGAVAVPLIVVCVLALRPRLIRLTLARSTEGDLRRRLDAVAVAGPVPSGAVIASTHGSWWDGSILAWLADREDRPLTVLMSAAQLDRMPFLRTAGALDESELRGFAERARAEAASGDGWAVLFPEGALRTGPGVGALGAGAAWAAERSGAPLVPLAVRVVLRGGQRPEAYLRFGEPVTPGATRAETTRALHTAMGALLTAVDAELDATDPEELPNGYTVVLRGSGRAADDDRAAVRWLARLTGAERRRG
;
A
#
# COMPACT_ATOMS: atom_id res chain seq x y z
N MET A 1 0.58 -4.88 -18.03
CA MET A 1 -0.62 -4.98 -17.19
C MET A 1 -1.14 -6.42 -17.10
N LEU A 2 -1.31 -7.14 -18.22
CA LEU A 2 -1.76 -8.54 -18.21
C LEU A 2 -0.84 -9.48 -17.40
N ALA A 3 0.47 -9.46 -17.65
CA ALA A 3 1.44 -10.32 -16.93
C ALA A 3 1.38 -10.15 -15.39
N GLY A 4 1.19 -8.92 -14.90
CA GLY A 4 1.06 -8.66 -13.46
C GLY A 4 -0.23 -9.24 -12.87
N ARG A 5 -1.36 -9.16 -13.60
CA ARG A 5 -2.62 -9.81 -13.17
C ARG A 5 -2.51 -11.33 -13.16
N LEU A 6 -1.87 -11.90 -14.18
CA LEU A 6 -1.62 -13.34 -14.25
C LEU A 6 -0.68 -13.80 -13.12
N ALA A 7 0.31 -12.99 -12.72
CA ALA A 7 1.16 -13.29 -11.58
C ALA A 7 0.37 -13.41 -10.27
N VAL A 8 -0.63 -12.53 -10.06
CA VAL A 8 -1.53 -12.62 -8.90
C VAL A 8 -2.35 -13.90 -8.94
N VAL A 9 -2.93 -14.25 -10.09
CA VAL A 9 -3.70 -15.49 -10.25
C VAL A 9 -2.84 -16.72 -9.96
N ALA A 10 -1.63 -16.79 -10.54
CA ALA A 10 -0.70 -17.90 -10.34
C ALA A 10 -0.28 -18.03 -8.86
N MET A 11 -0.02 -16.91 -8.18
CA MET A 11 0.26 -16.90 -6.74
C MET A 11 -0.91 -17.46 -5.92
N LEU A 12 -2.14 -17.02 -6.20
CA LEU A 12 -3.34 -17.49 -5.49
C LEU A 12 -3.57 -18.98 -5.70
N VAL A 13 -3.40 -19.49 -6.94
CA VAL A 13 -3.49 -20.92 -7.23
C VAL A 13 -2.44 -21.71 -6.43
N GLY A 14 -1.20 -21.20 -6.37
CA GLY A 14 -0.13 -21.80 -5.57
C GLY A 14 -0.45 -21.86 -4.07
N PHE A 15 -0.99 -20.78 -3.50
CA PHE A 15 -1.39 -20.74 -2.08
C PHE A 15 -2.55 -21.68 -1.78
N VAL A 16 -3.55 -21.75 -2.67
CA VAL A 16 -4.67 -22.69 -2.55
C VAL A 16 -4.15 -24.12 -2.63
N ALA A 17 -3.26 -24.45 -3.57
CA ALA A 17 -2.69 -25.79 -3.69
C ALA A 17 -1.95 -26.23 -2.42
N GLN A 18 -1.16 -25.35 -1.80
CA GLN A 18 -0.49 -25.64 -0.51
C GLN A 18 -1.48 -25.78 0.64
N SER A 19 -2.53 -24.96 0.66
CA SER A 19 -3.59 -25.06 1.68
C SER A 19 -4.39 -26.36 1.55
N LEU A 20 -4.63 -26.82 0.31
CA LEU A 20 -5.27 -28.12 0.05
C LEU A 20 -4.34 -29.27 0.40
N PHE A 21 -3.03 -29.16 0.15
CA PHE A 21 -2.06 -30.17 0.58
C PHE A 21 -2.14 -30.41 2.09
N ALA A 22 -2.23 -29.33 2.88
CA ALA A 22 -2.42 -29.38 4.32
C ALA A 22 -3.74 -30.07 4.76
N LEU A 23 -4.76 -30.09 3.91
CA LEU A 23 -6.06 -30.70 4.22
C LEU A 23 -6.17 -32.16 3.77
N PHE A 24 -5.48 -32.54 2.70
CA PHE A 24 -5.66 -33.84 2.05
C PHE A 24 -4.46 -34.79 2.20
N ALA A 25 -3.32 -34.31 2.71
CA ALA A 25 -2.04 -35.02 2.89
C ALA A 25 -1.49 -35.73 1.63
N ASP A 26 -0.17 -35.75 1.49
CA ASP A 26 0.59 -36.60 0.55
C ASP A 26 0.11 -36.66 -0.92
N SER A 27 -0.06 -35.48 -1.54
CA SER A 27 -0.38 -35.39 -2.96
C SER A 27 0.77 -34.77 -3.76
N ILE A 28 1.53 -35.62 -4.46
CA ILE A 28 2.52 -35.20 -5.49
C ILE A 28 1.89 -34.23 -6.51
N PRO A 29 0.66 -34.45 -7.01
CA PRO A 29 -0.02 -33.48 -7.87
C PRO A 29 -0.18 -32.09 -7.24
N LEU A 30 -0.57 -31.99 -5.97
CA LEU A 30 -0.71 -30.68 -5.31
C LEU A 30 0.63 -29.98 -5.13
N THR A 31 1.69 -30.75 -4.84
CA THR A 31 3.07 -30.22 -4.77
C THR A 31 3.50 -29.66 -6.13
N ALA A 32 3.28 -30.42 -7.21
CA ALA A 32 3.61 -30.00 -8.57
C ALA A 32 2.81 -28.74 -8.98
N VAL A 33 1.49 -28.70 -8.71
CA VAL A 33 0.66 -27.52 -9.00
C VAL A 33 1.15 -26.31 -8.21
N SER A 34 1.51 -26.48 -6.95
CA SER A 34 2.07 -25.41 -6.12
C SER A 34 3.36 -24.85 -6.72
N VAL A 35 4.35 -25.70 -6.98
CA VAL A 35 5.65 -25.31 -7.51
C VAL A 35 5.50 -24.63 -8.87
N LEU A 36 4.75 -25.22 -9.80
CA LEU A 36 4.54 -24.66 -11.13
C LEU A 36 3.85 -23.30 -11.07
N SER A 37 2.84 -23.16 -10.20
CA SER A 37 2.08 -21.90 -10.08
C SER A 37 2.90 -20.79 -9.42
N LEU A 38 3.67 -21.09 -8.37
CA LEU A 38 4.51 -20.11 -7.69
C LEU A 38 5.71 -19.69 -8.56
N SER A 39 6.30 -20.62 -9.31
CA SER A 39 7.35 -20.31 -10.28
C SER A 39 6.84 -19.50 -11.46
N ALA A 40 5.62 -19.80 -11.94
CA ALA A 40 4.93 -18.97 -12.92
C ALA A 40 4.66 -17.56 -12.36
N ALA A 41 4.23 -17.43 -11.10
CA ALA A 41 4.01 -16.14 -10.46
C ALA A 41 5.30 -15.30 -10.43
N ALA A 42 6.43 -15.92 -10.09
CA ALA A 42 7.74 -15.28 -10.08
C ALA A 42 8.16 -14.79 -11.48
N ALA A 43 8.04 -15.66 -12.49
CA ALA A 43 8.39 -15.34 -13.88
C ALA A 43 7.46 -14.28 -14.50
N LEU A 44 6.15 -14.38 -14.27
CA LEU A 44 5.15 -13.43 -14.75
C LEU A 44 5.31 -12.06 -14.09
N HIS A 45 5.64 -12.03 -12.79
CA HIS A 45 5.96 -10.79 -12.10
C HIS A 45 7.22 -10.14 -12.68
N ALA A 46 8.31 -10.91 -12.84
CA ALA A 46 9.53 -10.45 -13.48
C ALA A 46 9.28 -9.89 -14.90
N ALA A 47 8.46 -10.57 -15.69
CA ALA A 47 8.02 -10.11 -17.01
C ALA A 47 7.21 -8.81 -16.94
N SER A 48 6.39 -8.61 -15.90
CA SER A 48 5.61 -7.39 -15.72
C SER A 48 6.47 -6.16 -15.39
N VAL A 49 7.64 -6.38 -14.77
CA VAL A 49 8.58 -5.34 -14.37
C VAL A 49 9.49 -4.91 -15.53
N GLY A 50 10.15 -5.87 -16.19
CA GLY A 50 11.17 -5.60 -17.21
C GLY A 50 11.04 -6.42 -18.50
N GLY A 51 9.89 -7.03 -18.74
CA GLY A 51 9.63 -7.86 -19.91
C GLY A 51 10.48 -9.13 -19.94
N LEU A 52 10.63 -9.69 -21.14
CA LEU A 52 11.44 -10.90 -21.37
C LEU A 52 12.92 -10.70 -21.00
N ARG A 53 13.41 -9.45 -21.00
CA ARG A 53 14.79 -9.11 -20.60
C ARG A 53 15.08 -9.38 -19.12
N VAL A 54 14.05 -9.49 -18.29
CA VAL A 54 14.19 -9.89 -16.87
C VAL A 54 13.70 -11.32 -16.67
N ALA A 55 12.59 -11.70 -17.31
CA ALA A 55 12.02 -13.03 -17.14
C ALA A 55 12.93 -14.16 -17.68
N LEU A 56 13.56 -13.99 -18.84
CA LEU A 56 14.41 -15.04 -19.43
C LEU A 56 15.68 -15.29 -18.61
N PRO A 57 16.46 -14.27 -18.19
CA PRO A 57 17.60 -14.50 -17.30
C PRO A 57 17.20 -15.08 -15.94
N LEU A 58 16.02 -14.75 -15.43
CA LEU A 58 15.50 -15.38 -14.21
C LEU A 58 15.25 -16.88 -14.43
N VAL A 59 14.38 -17.23 -15.37
CA VAL A 59 13.99 -18.64 -15.60
C VAL A 59 15.19 -19.47 -16.04
N GLY A 60 15.91 -19.00 -17.07
CA GLY A 60 17.06 -19.72 -17.62
C GLY A 60 18.26 -19.72 -16.68
N GLY A 61 18.54 -18.60 -15.99
CA GLY A 61 19.65 -18.51 -15.04
C GLY A 61 19.45 -19.40 -13.82
N VAL A 62 18.25 -19.40 -13.22
CA VAL A 62 17.92 -20.32 -12.13
C VAL A 62 17.99 -21.77 -12.62
N ALA A 63 17.32 -22.10 -13.73
CA ALA A 63 17.28 -23.46 -14.24
C ALA A 63 18.68 -24.03 -14.51
N VAL A 64 19.53 -23.27 -15.22
CA VAL A 64 20.88 -23.71 -15.58
C VAL A 64 21.80 -23.76 -14.37
N LEU A 65 21.83 -22.72 -13.53
CA LEU A 65 22.75 -22.68 -12.38
C LEU A 65 22.42 -23.75 -11.35
N THR A 66 21.13 -23.97 -11.05
CA THR A 66 20.71 -25.04 -10.15
C THR A 66 21.03 -26.41 -10.73
N LEU A 67 20.71 -26.66 -12.01
CA LEU A 67 21.01 -27.95 -12.66
C LEU A 67 22.52 -28.25 -12.69
N VAL A 68 23.34 -27.26 -13.04
CA VAL A 68 24.81 -27.42 -13.11
C VAL A 68 25.39 -27.64 -11.71
N ALA A 69 24.98 -26.85 -10.73
CA ALA A 69 25.46 -27.02 -9.36
C ALA A 69 25.12 -28.42 -8.85
N GLU A 70 23.88 -28.86 -9.04
CA GLU A 70 23.40 -30.18 -8.62
C GLU A 70 24.14 -31.33 -9.33
N ALA A 71 24.28 -31.26 -10.65
CA ALA A 71 24.97 -32.29 -11.43
C ALA A 71 26.44 -32.43 -11.01
N VAL A 72 27.11 -31.31 -10.72
CA VAL A 72 28.47 -31.32 -10.15
C VAL A 72 28.47 -31.90 -8.74
N GLY A 73 27.48 -31.54 -7.93
CA GLY A 73 27.26 -32.06 -6.58
C GLY A 73 27.16 -33.57 -6.51
N ILE A 74 26.26 -34.15 -7.30
CA ILE A 74 26.07 -35.62 -7.39
C ILE A 74 27.34 -36.30 -7.91
N ALA A 75 28.00 -35.73 -8.92
CA ALA A 75 29.17 -36.35 -9.54
C ALA A 75 30.44 -36.29 -8.68
N THR A 76 30.58 -35.28 -7.81
CA THR A 76 31.84 -34.98 -7.11
C THR A 76 31.74 -34.95 -5.59
N GLY A 77 30.53 -34.90 -5.03
CA GLY A 77 30.29 -34.65 -3.60
C GLY A 77 30.56 -33.19 -3.17
N PHE A 78 31.01 -32.31 -4.07
CA PHE A 78 31.27 -30.90 -3.78
C PHE A 78 30.29 -30.01 -4.57
N PRO A 79 29.71 -28.95 -3.99
CA PRO A 79 29.94 -28.43 -2.64
C PRO A 79 29.05 -29.03 -1.54
N PHE A 80 28.07 -29.87 -1.88
CA PHE A 80 26.97 -30.20 -0.96
C PHE A 80 27.27 -31.35 0.04
N GLY A 81 28.35 -32.11 -0.18
CA GLY A 81 28.59 -33.40 0.45
C GLY A 81 28.16 -34.56 -0.46
N GLU A 82 28.48 -35.79 -0.07
CA GLU A 82 28.04 -36.99 -0.79
C GLU A 82 26.60 -37.35 -0.40
N TYR A 83 25.69 -37.30 -1.37
CA TYR A 83 24.27 -37.69 -1.23
C TYR A 83 23.77 -38.33 -2.53
N ALA A 84 22.65 -39.05 -2.45
CA ALA A 84 22.02 -39.69 -3.61
C ALA A 84 20.51 -39.48 -3.61
N TYR A 85 19.95 -39.27 -4.80
CA TYR A 85 18.50 -39.25 -5.02
C TYR A 85 17.92 -40.67 -5.02
N THR A 86 16.71 -40.80 -4.50
CA THR A 86 15.95 -42.07 -4.56
C THR A 86 15.06 -42.21 -5.81
N GLY A 87 15.04 -41.19 -6.68
CA GLY A 87 14.31 -41.19 -7.96
C GLY A 87 12.81 -40.88 -7.86
N ALA A 88 12.31 -40.52 -6.68
CA ALA A 88 10.88 -40.33 -6.42
C ALA A 88 10.29 -38.99 -6.90
N LEU A 89 11.13 -38.02 -7.29
CA LEU A 89 10.73 -36.62 -7.53
C LEU A 89 10.38 -36.31 -9.00
N GLY A 90 10.10 -37.32 -9.81
CA GLY A 90 9.68 -37.16 -11.21
C GLY A 90 10.83 -37.17 -12.22
N PRO A 91 10.66 -36.58 -13.42
CA PRO A 91 11.64 -36.68 -14.50
C PRO A 91 12.99 -36.06 -14.15
N GLU A 92 14.06 -36.74 -14.57
CA GLU A 92 15.45 -36.34 -14.31
C GLU A 92 16.18 -35.91 -15.58
N LEU A 93 17.09 -34.96 -15.43
CA LEU A 93 18.04 -34.53 -16.46
C LEU A 93 19.43 -34.55 -15.84
N LEU A 94 20.38 -35.29 -16.43
CA LEU A 94 21.74 -35.48 -15.89
C LEU A 94 21.74 -36.03 -14.43
N GLY A 95 20.75 -36.85 -14.07
CA GLY A 95 20.57 -37.40 -12.72
C GLY A 95 19.95 -36.43 -11.71
N VAL A 96 19.48 -35.26 -12.17
CA VAL A 96 18.86 -34.22 -11.33
C VAL A 96 17.36 -34.13 -11.63
N SER A 97 16.52 -34.19 -10.59
CA SER A 97 15.08 -33.97 -10.75
C SER A 97 14.79 -32.56 -11.28
N LEU A 98 14.00 -32.48 -12.35
CA LEU A 98 13.55 -31.20 -12.92
C LEU A 98 12.66 -30.39 -11.96
N LEU A 99 12.15 -31.02 -10.90
CA LEU A 99 11.40 -30.33 -9.86
C LEU A 99 12.29 -29.40 -9.04
N VAL A 100 13.58 -29.71 -8.86
CA VAL A 100 14.50 -28.91 -8.02
C VAL A 100 14.76 -27.52 -8.59
N PRO A 101 15.14 -27.35 -9.87
CA PRO A 101 15.28 -26.01 -10.45
C PRO A 101 13.96 -25.24 -10.50
N LEU A 102 12.83 -25.94 -10.68
CA LEU A 102 11.50 -25.32 -10.62
C LEU A 102 11.14 -24.87 -9.21
N ALA A 103 11.47 -25.64 -8.17
CA ALA A 103 11.24 -25.26 -6.78
C ALA A 103 12.07 -24.01 -6.41
N TRP A 104 13.33 -23.96 -6.83
CA TRP A 104 14.19 -22.79 -6.62
C TRP A 104 13.69 -21.53 -7.31
N LEU A 105 13.07 -21.66 -8.49
CA LEU A 105 12.47 -20.53 -9.20
C LEU A 105 11.33 -19.87 -8.43
N THR A 106 10.65 -20.61 -7.53
CA THR A 106 9.56 -20.06 -6.70
C THR A 106 10.05 -18.93 -5.80
N LEU A 107 11.26 -19.04 -5.24
CA LEU A 107 11.75 -18.18 -4.16
C LEU A 107 12.99 -17.35 -4.55
N ALA A 108 13.74 -17.74 -5.58
CA ALA A 108 14.93 -17.00 -6.02
C ALA A 108 14.62 -15.54 -6.38
N TYR A 109 13.55 -15.30 -7.15
CA TYR A 109 13.13 -13.94 -7.50
C TYR A 109 12.54 -13.17 -6.30
N PRO A 110 11.60 -13.75 -5.52
CA PRO A 110 11.16 -13.14 -4.26
C PRO A 110 12.28 -12.72 -3.31
N ALA A 111 13.30 -13.55 -3.10
CA ALA A 111 14.43 -13.24 -2.23
C ALA A 111 15.22 -12.02 -2.72
N VAL A 112 15.47 -11.92 -4.03
CA VAL A 112 16.13 -10.75 -4.63
C VAL A 112 15.27 -9.49 -4.49
N VAL A 113 13.97 -9.57 -4.75
CA VAL A 113 13.06 -8.42 -4.64
C VAL A 113 12.94 -7.95 -3.18
N ALA A 114 12.86 -8.87 -2.22
CA ALA A 114 12.90 -8.56 -0.79
C ALA A 114 14.22 -7.85 -0.41
N ALA A 115 15.36 -8.37 -0.86
CA ALA A 115 16.66 -7.74 -0.60
C ALA A 115 16.77 -6.32 -1.19
N ARG A 116 16.17 -6.08 -2.37
CA ARG A 116 16.10 -4.74 -2.98
C ARG A 116 15.29 -3.74 -2.15
N LEU A 117 14.19 -4.17 -1.52
CA LEU A 117 13.42 -3.32 -0.64
C LEU A 117 14.20 -2.99 0.64
N LEU A 118 14.86 -3.97 1.24
CA LEU A 118 15.57 -3.83 2.52
C LEU A 118 16.88 -3.04 2.41
N VAL A 119 17.65 -3.24 1.34
CA VAL A 119 18.97 -2.60 1.13
C VAL A 119 18.87 -1.35 0.25
N GLY A 120 17.80 -1.21 -0.54
CA GLY A 120 17.63 -0.16 -1.55
C GLY A 120 18.36 -0.44 -2.86
N THR A 121 18.05 0.32 -3.92
CA THR A 121 18.45 0.05 -5.32
C THR A 121 19.77 0.69 -5.77
N GLY A 122 20.52 1.31 -4.87
CA GLY A 122 21.80 1.99 -5.18
C GLY A 122 22.92 1.04 -5.67
N GLY A 123 23.96 1.61 -6.27
CA GLY A 123 25.14 0.89 -6.76
C GLY A 123 26.19 0.57 -5.69
N GLY A 124 27.35 0.04 -6.13
CA GLY A 124 28.52 -0.21 -5.28
C GLY A 124 28.26 -1.26 -4.19
N ARG A 125 28.65 -0.96 -2.95
CA ARG A 125 28.49 -1.85 -1.78
C ARG A 125 27.07 -2.36 -1.58
N ARG A 126 26.05 -1.58 -1.97
CA ARG A 126 24.64 -2.00 -1.86
C ARG A 126 24.29 -3.17 -2.77
N VAL A 127 24.95 -3.33 -3.93
CA VAL A 127 24.76 -4.50 -4.79
C VAL A 127 25.23 -5.76 -4.09
N VAL A 128 26.42 -5.71 -3.49
CA VAL A 128 27.00 -6.85 -2.74
C VAL A 128 26.10 -7.23 -1.56
N LEU A 129 25.63 -6.24 -0.79
CA LEU A 129 24.70 -6.49 0.32
C LEU A 129 23.38 -7.11 -0.15
N ARG A 130 22.83 -6.68 -1.29
CA ARG A 130 21.61 -7.28 -1.86
C ARG A 130 21.82 -8.71 -2.29
N VAL A 131 22.91 -9.00 -2.99
CA VAL A 131 23.25 -10.36 -3.42
C VAL A 131 23.44 -11.26 -2.21
N ALA A 132 24.20 -10.82 -1.21
CA ALA A 132 24.42 -11.59 0.01
C ALA A 132 23.10 -11.83 0.78
N LEU A 133 22.25 -10.81 0.92
CA LEU A 133 20.96 -10.93 1.61
C LEU A 133 19.96 -11.81 0.86
N ALA A 134 19.93 -11.72 -0.48
CA ALA A 134 19.09 -12.57 -1.32
C ALA A 134 19.55 -14.03 -1.29
N ALA A 135 20.87 -14.26 -1.36
CA ALA A 135 21.47 -15.59 -1.24
C ALA A 135 21.14 -16.21 0.11
N TYR A 136 21.38 -15.47 1.19
CA TYR A 136 21.00 -15.88 2.55
C TYR A 136 19.50 -16.19 2.65
N GLY A 137 18.64 -15.31 2.15
CA GLY A 137 17.19 -15.47 2.25
C GLY A 137 16.63 -16.65 1.45
N LEU A 138 17.29 -17.03 0.36
CA LEU A 138 16.96 -18.22 -0.43
C LEU A 138 17.47 -19.49 0.27
N THR A 139 18.74 -19.55 0.65
CA THR A 139 19.33 -20.71 1.34
C THR A 139 18.72 -20.97 2.71
N ALA A 140 18.24 -19.94 3.40
CA ALA A 140 17.53 -20.11 4.67
C ALA A 140 16.24 -20.95 4.53
N TRP A 141 15.67 -21.05 3.33
CA TRP A 141 14.54 -21.94 3.07
C TRP A 141 14.94 -23.42 3.10
N ASP A 142 16.18 -23.76 2.73
CA ASP A 142 16.68 -25.14 2.72
C ASP A 142 16.71 -25.75 4.13
N VAL A 143 16.78 -24.92 5.18
CA VAL A 143 16.63 -25.34 6.58
C VAL A 143 15.30 -26.08 6.78
N PHE A 144 14.23 -25.66 6.09
CA PHE A 144 12.95 -26.37 6.08
C PHE A 144 12.88 -27.46 5.01
N LEU A 145 13.26 -27.11 3.77
CA LEU A 145 13.07 -27.98 2.60
C LEU A 145 13.86 -29.28 2.74
N ASP A 146 15.14 -29.21 3.11
CA ASP A 146 15.98 -30.40 3.18
C ASP A 146 15.51 -31.35 4.29
N ALA A 147 15.09 -30.81 5.44
CA ALA A 147 14.55 -31.64 6.51
C ALA A 147 13.28 -32.39 6.05
N GLN A 148 12.41 -31.70 5.31
CA GLN A 148 11.22 -32.32 4.71
C GLN A 148 11.59 -33.41 3.68
N MET A 149 12.61 -33.17 2.86
CA MET A 149 13.01 -34.09 1.79
C MET A 149 13.75 -35.31 2.31
N VAL A 150 14.54 -35.17 3.38
CA VAL A 150 15.14 -36.29 4.11
C VAL A 150 14.05 -37.16 4.73
N ASP A 151 13.04 -36.57 5.37
CA ASP A 151 11.94 -37.30 5.99
C ASP A 151 11.07 -38.04 4.97
N ALA A 152 10.87 -37.43 3.80
CA ALA A 152 10.19 -38.04 2.67
C ALA A 152 11.05 -39.11 1.97
N GLY A 153 12.29 -39.34 2.40
CA GLY A 153 13.20 -40.32 1.81
C GLY A 153 13.65 -39.97 0.39
N ASN A 154 13.64 -38.68 0.01
CA ASN A 154 14.05 -38.24 -1.33
C ASN A 154 15.57 -38.20 -1.48
N TRP A 155 16.29 -37.88 -0.41
CA TRP A 155 17.75 -37.91 -0.35
C TRP A 155 18.26 -37.97 1.09
N GLY A 156 19.55 -38.25 1.25
CA GLY A 156 20.27 -38.19 2.52
C GLY A 156 21.78 -38.17 2.29
N TRP A 157 22.53 -37.61 3.25
CA TRP A 157 23.98 -37.46 3.15
C TRP A 157 24.72 -38.60 3.85
N ALA A 158 25.83 -39.04 3.25
CA ALA A 158 26.70 -40.06 3.83
C ALA A 158 27.41 -39.56 5.09
N ASN A 159 27.82 -38.28 5.08
CA ASN A 159 28.48 -37.61 6.21
C ASN A 159 27.70 -36.35 6.59
N PRO A 160 26.63 -36.47 7.39
CA PRO A 160 25.72 -35.36 7.68
C PRO A 160 26.23 -34.36 8.72
N GLU A 161 27.35 -34.64 9.39
CA GLU A 161 27.92 -33.79 10.43
C GLU A 161 29.20 -33.08 9.97
N PRO A 162 29.47 -31.86 10.44
CA PRO A 162 28.66 -31.07 11.38
C PRO A 162 27.38 -30.52 10.74
N SER A 163 26.27 -30.47 11.49
CA SER A 163 25.00 -29.85 11.08
C SER A 163 24.71 -28.53 11.81
N LEU A 164 23.73 -27.76 11.33
CA LEU A 164 23.19 -26.63 12.10
C LEU A 164 22.39 -27.13 13.33
N PRO A 165 22.36 -26.35 14.44
CA PRO A 165 21.49 -26.66 15.57
C PRO A 165 20.03 -26.74 15.14
N GLY A 166 19.36 -27.85 15.48
CA GLY A 166 17.93 -28.05 15.20
C GLY A 166 17.59 -28.69 13.85
N THR A 167 18.59 -28.90 12.98
CA THR A 167 18.47 -29.62 11.70
C THR A 167 19.49 -30.75 11.59
N PRO A 168 19.42 -31.78 12.46
CA PRO A 168 20.33 -32.93 12.39
C PRO A 168 20.15 -33.67 11.05
N GLY A 169 21.23 -34.20 10.50
CA GLY A 169 21.18 -34.96 9.24
C GLY A 169 21.52 -34.17 7.98
N ILE A 170 21.78 -32.86 8.09
CA ILE A 170 22.09 -31.98 6.94
C ILE A 170 23.42 -31.25 7.20
N PRO A 171 24.47 -31.50 6.39
CA PRO A 171 25.80 -30.98 6.65
C PRO A 171 25.91 -29.47 6.36
N LEU A 172 26.79 -28.77 7.08
CA LEU A 172 27.05 -27.34 6.84
C LEU A 172 27.53 -27.04 5.40
N THR A 173 28.18 -28.01 4.76
CA THR A 173 28.63 -27.90 3.37
C THR A 173 27.47 -27.76 2.40
N ASN A 174 26.33 -28.40 2.67
CA ASN A 174 25.11 -28.27 1.87
C ASN A 174 24.63 -26.81 1.84
N TYR A 175 24.44 -26.20 3.01
CA TYR A 175 24.04 -24.79 3.11
C TYR A 175 25.07 -23.85 2.47
N ALA A 176 26.37 -24.12 2.62
CA ALA A 176 27.41 -23.32 1.98
C ALA A 176 27.38 -23.41 0.45
N GLY A 177 27.15 -24.61 -0.09
CA GLY A 177 26.97 -24.86 -1.52
C GLY A 177 25.76 -24.12 -2.06
N TRP A 178 24.62 -24.24 -1.38
CA TRP A 178 23.40 -23.56 -1.79
C TRP A 178 23.50 -22.04 -1.66
N PHE A 179 24.21 -21.52 -0.66
CA PHE A 179 24.48 -20.09 -0.55
C PHE A 179 25.29 -19.57 -1.74
N LEU A 180 26.32 -20.29 -2.19
CA LEU A 180 27.11 -19.92 -3.36
C LEU A 180 26.24 -19.95 -4.63
N THR A 181 25.46 -21.00 -4.84
CA THR A 181 24.52 -21.12 -5.97
C THR A 181 23.50 -19.99 -5.95
N ALA A 182 22.90 -19.72 -4.79
CA ALA A 182 21.95 -18.63 -4.59
C ALA A 182 22.57 -17.25 -4.86
N ALA A 183 23.83 -17.04 -4.48
CA ALA A 183 24.55 -15.80 -4.78
C ALA A 183 24.76 -15.59 -6.28
N LEU A 184 25.13 -16.64 -7.03
CA LEU A 184 25.27 -16.58 -8.49
C LEU A 184 23.93 -16.27 -9.17
N ILE A 185 22.86 -16.96 -8.73
CA ILE A 185 21.49 -16.70 -9.20
C ILE A 185 21.09 -15.25 -8.91
N ALA A 186 21.33 -14.77 -7.68
CA ALA A 186 21.02 -13.41 -7.28
C ALA A 186 21.78 -12.37 -8.12
N VAL A 187 23.05 -12.62 -8.48
CA VAL A 187 23.83 -11.77 -9.40
C VAL A 187 23.17 -11.70 -10.78
N VAL A 188 22.74 -12.84 -11.34
CA VAL A 188 22.08 -12.88 -12.65
C VAL A 188 20.78 -12.07 -12.63
N ILE A 189 19.94 -12.27 -11.61
CA ILE A 189 18.66 -11.55 -11.46
C ILE A 189 18.90 -10.05 -11.22
N GLU A 190 19.81 -9.68 -10.32
CA GLU A 190 20.17 -8.28 -10.04
C GLU A 190 20.69 -7.58 -11.30
N ALA A 191 21.53 -8.25 -12.08
CA ALA A 191 22.06 -7.70 -13.32
C ALA A 191 20.96 -7.53 -14.39
N ALA A 192 20.01 -8.48 -14.48
CA ALA A 192 18.87 -8.36 -15.38
C ALA A 192 17.95 -7.19 -14.98
N LEU A 193 17.63 -7.06 -13.69
CA LEU A 193 16.84 -5.96 -13.15
C LEU A 193 17.54 -4.60 -13.32
N ALA A 194 18.86 -4.53 -13.10
CA ALA A 194 19.64 -3.31 -13.29
C ALA A 194 19.67 -2.87 -14.76
N ARG A 195 19.82 -3.81 -15.70
CA ARG A 195 19.76 -3.52 -17.15
C ARG A 195 18.37 -3.04 -17.57
N ALA A 196 17.31 -3.70 -17.08
CA ALA A 196 15.94 -3.29 -17.37
C ALA A 196 15.62 -1.90 -16.79
N GLY A 197 16.10 -1.59 -15.58
CA GLY A 197 15.93 -0.28 -14.94
C GLY A 197 16.64 0.88 -15.66
N ARG A 198 17.67 0.62 -16.48
CA ARG A 198 18.28 1.63 -17.37
C ARG A 198 17.50 1.85 -18.67
N SER A 199 16.61 0.92 -19.05
CA SER A 199 15.90 0.95 -20.34
C SER A 199 14.38 1.06 -20.24
N ALA A 200 13.80 0.94 -19.04
CA ALA A 200 12.36 0.93 -18.86
C ALA A 200 11.95 1.78 -17.65
N ARG A 201 11.44 2.97 -17.97
CA ARG A 201 10.80 3.99 -17.12
C ARG A 201 11.70 5.08 -16.55
N PRO A 202 11.21 6.34 -16.52
CA PRO A 202 11.88 7.42 -15.82
C PRO A 202 12.14 7.03 -14.36
N PRO A 203 13.17 7.62 -13.71
CA PRO A 203 13.42 7.42 -12.28
C PRO A 203 12.12 7.72 -11.55
N ARG A 204 11.47 6.67 -11.08
CA ARG A 204 10.20 6.72 -10.38
C ARG A 204 10.41 7.61 -9.16
N PRO A 205 9.80 8.80 -9.04
CA PRO A 205 9.95 9.67 -7.88
C PRO A 205 9.14 9.14 -6.67
N PHE A 206 8.82 7.83 -6.67
CA PHE A 206 7.79 7.25 -5.81
C PHE A 206 8.40 6.73 -4.51
N GLY A 207 7.75 7.04 -3.40
CA GLY A 207 8.14 6.60 -2.07
C GLY A 207 8.00 5.07 -1.88
N VAL A 208 8.56 4.56 -0.79
CA VAL A 208 8.60 3.13 -0.41
C VAL A 208 7.24 2.42 -0.55
N ARG A 209 6.14 3.14 -0.33
CA ARG A 209 4.76 2.64 -0.48
C ARG A 209 4.44 2.08 -1.86
N ASP A 210 4.80 2.79 -2.93
CA ASP A 210 4.41 2.36 -4.28
C ASP A 210 5.26 1.19 -4.75
N THR A 211 6.53 1.12 -4.30
CA THR A 211 7.37 -0.07 -4.43
C THR A 211 6.74 -1.27 -3.73
N VAL A 212 6.29 -1.11 -2.48
CA VAL A 212 5.63 -2.19 -1.72
C VAL A 212 4.39 -2.72 -2.45
N ARG A 213 3.60 -1.85 -3.06
CA ARG A 213 2.42 -2.26 -3.85
C ARG A 213 2.77 -2.94 -5.16
N ALA A 214 3.71 -2.37 -5.90
CA ALA A 214 4.10 -2.87 -7.20
C ALA A 214 4.67 -4.28 -7.11
N ASP A 215 5.45 -4.54 -6.05
CA ASP A 215 6.16 -5.80 -5.82
C ASP A 215 5.45 -6.68 -4.77
N ALA A 216 4.15 -6.49 -4.55
CA ALA A 216 3.40 -7.22 -3.52
C ALA A 216 3.42 -8.75 -3.70
N VAL A 217 3.38 -9.24 -4.96
CA VAL A 217 3.39 -10.68 -5.28
C VAL A 217 4.64 -11.37 -4.73
N PRO A 218 5.88 -10.97 -5.10
CA PRO A 218 7.08 -11.61 -4.55
C PRO A 218 7.19 -11.49 -3.03
N TYR A 219 6.79 -10.38 -2.41
CA TYR A 219 6.80 -10.27 -0.95
C TYR A 219 5.84 -11.26 -0.30
N LEU A 220 4.62 -11.39 -0.83
CA LEU A 220 3.63 -12.32 -0.31
C LEU A 220 4.09 -13.77 -0.50
N VAL A 221 4.69 -14.14 -1.63
CA VAL A 221 5.25 -15.49 -1.83
C VAL A 221 6.33 -15.79 -0.80
N TYR A 222 7.28 -14.87 -0.57
CA TYR A 222 8.34 -15.07 0.42
C TYR A 222 7.80 -15.23 1.84
N LEU A 223 6.89 -14.35 2.26
CA LEU A 223 6.29 -14.36 3.60
C LEU A 223 5.35 -15.55 3.81
N TRP A 224 4.62 -15.95 2.77
CA TRP A 224 3.77 -17.13 2.79
C TRP A 224 4.60 -18.39 2.98
N THR A 225 5.65 -18.60 2.17
CA THR A 225 6.56 -19.74 2.32
C THR A 225 7.18 -19.78 3.72
N TRP A 226 7.66 -18.64 4.24
CA TRP A 226 8.19 -18.59 5.61
C TRP A 226 7.16 -19.04 6.66
N LEU A 227 5.94 -18.49 6.59
CA LEU A 227 4.89 -18.80 7.56
C LEU A 227 4.41 -20.26 7.44
N THR A 228 4.16 -20.74 6.23
CA THR A 228 3.65 -22.10 6.02
C THR A 228 4.70 -23.16 6.29
N SER A 229 5.99 -22.88 6.05
CA SER A 229 7.08 -23.78 6.45
C SER A 229 7.18 -23.91 7.97
N ILE A 230 7.02 -22.81 8.74
CA ILE A 230 6.96 -22.88 10.21
C ILE A 230 5.75 -23.70 10.65
N VAL A 231 4.56 -23.33 10.17
CA VAL A 231 3.31 -24.01 10.56
C VAL A 231 3.40 -25.49 10.23
N GLY A 232 3.82 -25.84 9.02
CA GLY A 232 3.87 -27.23 8.61
C GLY A 232 4.88 -28.06 9.41
N ASN A 233 6.04 -27.49 9.76
CA ASN A 233 6.99 -28.18 10.63
C ASN A 233 6.46 -28.33 12.07
N LEU A 234 5.59 -27.43 12.55
CA LEU A 234 4.96 -27.56 13.86
C LEU A 234 3.75 -28.52 13.88
N THR A 235 3.07 -28.70 12.74
CA THR A 235 1.78 -29.43 12.69
C THR A 235 1.81 -30.73 11.91
N PHE A 236 2.44 -30.77 10.73
CA PHE A 236 2.39 -31.94 9.83
C PHE A 236 3.60 -32.86 10.00
N TRP A 237 4.79 -32.28 10.24
CA TRP A 237 6.04 -33.04 10.30
C TRP A 237 6.59 -33.24 11.72
N ASP A 238 5.96 -32.64 12.74
CA ASP A 238 6.38 -32.73 14.15
C ASP A 238 7.88 -32.43 14.38
N ARG A 239 8.34 -31.35 13.73
CA ARG A 239 9.74 -30.88 13.70
C ARG A 239 9.86 -29.48 14.34
N PRO A 240 9.61 -29.33 15.65
CA PRO A 240 9.67 -28.02 16.30
C PRO A 240 11.07 -27.39 16.26
N SER A 241 12.13 -28.20 16.24
CA SER A 241 13.50 -27.71 16.11
C SER A 241 13.78 -27.09 14.75
N VAL A 242 13.27 -27.70 13.67
CA VAL A 242 13.37 -27.18 12.30
C VAL A 242 12.50 -25.93 12.14
N ALA A 243 11.29 -25.95 12.69
CA ALA A 243 10.40 -24.80 12.72
C ALA A 243 11.06 -23.58 13.38
N LEU A 244 11.76 -23.80 14.51
CA LEU A 244 12.50 -22.75 15.20
C LEU A 244 13.74 -22.31 14.41
N ALA A 245 14.58 -23.24 13.97
CA ALA A 245 15.82 -22.93 13.26
C ALA A 245 15.56 -22.20 11.93
N GLY A 246 14.68 -22.74 11.09
CA GLY A 246 14.28 -22.11 9.83
C GLY A 246 13.49 -20.84 10.06
N GLY A 247 12.64 -20.82 11.09
CA GLY A 247 11.86 -19.65 11.48
C GLY A 247 12.75 -18.46 11.83
N LEU A 248 13.82 -18.69 12.58
CA LEU A 248 14.84 -17.69 12.91
C LEU A 248 15.71 -17.33 11.69
N ALA A 249 16.20 -18.32 10.95
CA ALA A 249 17.08 -18.12 9.81
C ALA A 249 16.40 -17.28 8.72
N MET A 250 15.27 -17.75 8.19
CA MET A 250 14.51 -17.03 7.16
C MET A 250 13.80 -15.79 7.76
N GLY A 251 13.49 -15.82 9.06
CA GLY A 251 12.93 -14.69 9.82
C GLY A 251 13.83 -13.45 9.83
N ALA A 252 15.15 -13.62 9.75
CA ALA A 252 16.10 -12.51 9.64
C ALA A 252 15.89 -11.65 8.37
N VAL A 253 15.22 -12.19 7.33
CA VAL A 253 14.77 -11.43 6.15
C VAL A 253 13.28 -11.11 6.22
N ALA A 254 12.45 -12.09 6.62
CA ALA A 254 10.99 -11.95 6.63
C ALA A 254 10.50 -10.88 7.63
N VAL A 255 11.08 -10.80 8.83
CA VAL A 255 10.65 -9.84 9.86
C VAL A 255 10.96 -8.39 9.44
N PRO A 256 12.19 -8.03 9.01
CA PRO A 256 12.44 -6.70 8.45
C PRO A 256 11.55 -6.37 7.24
N LEU A 257 11.28 -7.36 6.38
CA LEU A 257 10.39 -7.20 5.23
C LEU A 257 8.97 -6.81 5.69
N ILE A 258 8.41 -7.51 6.68
CA ILE A 258 7.12 -7.17 7.28
C ILE A 258 7.14 -5.76 7.85
N VAL A 259 8.17 -5.42 8.65
CA VAL A 259 8.29 -4.10 9.27
C VAL A 259 8.29 -2.98 8.22
N VAL A 260 9.10 -3.11 7.16
CA VAL A 260 9.14 -2.11 6.09
C VAL A 260 7.81 -2.02 5.35
N CYS A 261 7.18 -3.15 5.01
CA CYS A 261 5.87 -3.17 4.37
C CYS A 261 4.78 -2.52 5.25
N VAL A 262 4.74 -2.83 6.55
CA VAL A 262 3.80 -2.24 7.50
C VAL A 262 4.03 -0.74 7.64
N LEU A 263 5.28 -0.30 7.83
CA LEU A 263 5.61 1.12 7.93
C LEU A 263 5.27 1.89 6.66
N ALA A 264 5.46 1.29 5.48
CA ALA A 264 5.12 1.89 4.20
C ALA A 264 3.60 1.99 3.97
N LEU A 265 2.82 1.06 4.52
CA LEU A 265 1.36 1.05 4.41
C LEU A 265 0.66 1.80 5.55
N ARG A 266 1.36 2.06 6.67
CA ARG A 266 0.83 2.73 7.87
C ARG A 266 0.13 4.06 7.57
N PRO A 267 0.67 4.99 6.75
CA PRO A 267 -0.04 6.23 6.40
C PRO A 267 -1.41 5.99 5.77
N ARG A 268 -1.54 4.99 4.91
CA ARG A 268 -2.83 4.65 4.28
C ARG A 268 -3.79 4.03 5.28
N LEU A 269 -3.33 3.13 6.13
CA LEU A 269 -4.19 2.50 7.14
C LEU A 269 -4.73 3.55 8.11
N ILE A 270 -3.87 4.47 8.57
CA ILE A 270 -4.29 5.61 9.39
C ILE A 270 -5.30 6.46 8.63
N ARG A 271 -5.00 6.85 7.38
CA ARG A 271 -5.91 7.66 6.56
C ARG A 271 -7.28 7.01 6.36
N LEU A 272 -7.33 5.72 6.03
CA LEU A 272 -8.58 4.97 5.85
C LEU A 272 -9.39 4.86 7.15
N THR A 273 -8.71 4.61 8.27
CA THR A 273 -9.35 4.55 9.58
C THR A 273 -9.91 5.92 9.97
N LEU A 274 -9.14 6.99 9.74
CA LEU A 274 -9.60 8.36 9.96
C LEU A 274 -10.78 8.71 9.07
N ALA A 275 -10.71 8.44 7.78
CA ALA A 275 -11.79 8.74 6.85
C ALA A 275 -13.09 8.02 7.22
N ARG A 276 -13.05 6.74 7.58
CA ARG A 276 -14.22 5.99 8.06
C ARG A 276 -14.77 6.54 9.37
N SER A 277 -13.88 6.88 10.30
CA SER A 277 -14.27 7.49 11.58
C SER A 277 -14.94 8.85 11.37
N THR A 278 -14.34 9.70 10.54
CA THR A 278 -14.85 11.02 10.18
C THR A 278 -16.17 10.91 9.43
N GLU A 279 -16.30 10.02 8.44
CA GLU A 279 -17.58 9.80 7.75
C GLU A 279 -18.68 9.38 8.74
N GLY A 280 -18.37 8.46 9.65
CA GLY A 280 -19.31 8.03 10.68
C GLY A 280 -19.74 9.18 11.59
N ASP A 281 -18.83 10.08 11.95
CA ASP A 281 -19.14 11.24 12.78
C ASP A 281 -19.96 12.30 12.01
N LEU A 282 -19.58 12.61 10.77
CA LEU A 282 -20.31 13.50 9.89
C LEU A 282 -21.74 12.99 9.66
N ARG A 283 -21.93 11.70 9.39
CA ARG A 283 -23.27 11.10 9.22
C ARG A 283 -24.11 11.21 10.49
N ARG A 284 -23.51 11.13 11.67
CA ARG A 284 -24.24 11.22 12.94
C ARG A 284 -24.57 12.65 13.35
N ARG A 285 -23.87 13.65 12.82
CA ARG A 285 -23.92 15.03 13.34
C ARG A 285 -24.33 16.08 12.31
N LEU A 286 -24.27 15.76 11.03
CA LEU A 286 -24.78 16.59 9.93
C LEU A 286 -25.95 15.89 9.25
N ASP A 287 -26.93 16.67 8.79
CA ASP A 287 -28.04 16.16 7.97
C ASP A 287 -27.61 15.98 6.51
N ALA A 288 -26.77 16.89 5.99
CA ALA A 288 -26.18 16.75 4.66
C ALA A 288 -24.81 17.44 4.54
N VAL A 289 -24.00 16.98 3.59
CA VAL A 289 -22.87 17.72 3.02
C VAL A 289 -23.13 17.85 1.52
N ALA A 290 -23.15 19.08 1.01
CA ALA A 290 -23.41 19.39 -0.38
C ALA A 290 -22.27 20.22 -0.99
N VAL A 291 -21.93 19.92 -2.24
CA VAL A 291 -20.81 20.53 -2.97
C VAL A 291 -21.31 21.17 -4.25
N ALA A 292 -20.80 22.36 -4.57
CA ALA A 292 -21.05 23.11 -5.79
C ALA A 292 -19.74 23.67 -6.40
N GLY A 293 -19.81 24.06 -7.67
CA GLY A 293 -18.69 24.66 -8.41
C GLY A 293 -17.70 23.66 -9.02
N PRO A 294 -16.69 24.13 -9.76
CA PRO A 294 -15.72 23.28 -10.43
C PRO A 294 -14.73 22.68 -9.43
N VAL A 295 -14.90 21.39 -9.10
CA VAL A 295 -13.98 20.67 -8.22
C VAL A 295 -12.61 20.55 -8.92
N PRO A 296 -11.53 21.13 -8.37
CA PRO A 296 -10.23 21.13 -9.03
C PRO A 296 -9.60 19.74 -9.00
N SER A 297 -8.92 19.36 -10.08
CA SER A 297 -8.16 18.12 -10.14
C SER A 297 -6.93 18.20 -9.22
N GLY A 298 -6.11 19.25 -9.32
CA GLY A 298 -5.04 19.51 -8.35
C GLY A 298 -4.80 21.00 -8.11
N ALA A 299 -4.77 21.43 -6.85
CA ALA A 299 -4.74 22.86 -6.50
C ALA A 299 -4.22 23.13 -5.08
N VAL A 300 -3.76 24.37 -4.87
CA VAL A 300 -3.71 24.98 -3.54
C VAL A 300 -5.10 25.54 -3.25
N ILE A 301 -5.79 24.97 -2.27
CA ILE A 301 -7.14 25.37 -1.89
C ILE A 301 -7.06 26.29 -0.68
N ALA A 302 -7.58 27.50 -0.85
CA ALA A 302 -7.75 28.49 0.21
C ALA A 302 -9.20 28.48 0.69
N SER A 303 -9.45 27.86 1.83
CA SER A 303 -10.80 27.69 2.39
C SER A 303 -11.14 28.75 3.43
N THR A 304 -12.39 29.21 3.46
CA THR A 304 -12.92 29.92 4.62
C THR A 304 -12.86 29.03 5.85
N HIS A 305 -12.71 29.62 7.04
CA HIS A 305 -12.70 28.88 8.30
C HIS A 305 -13.81 29.33 9.26
N GLY A 306 -15.04 28.93 8.95
CA GLY A 306 -16.23 29.34 9.68
C GLY A 306 -16.67 28.38 10.78
N SER A 307 -16.20 27.13 10.75
CA SER A 307 -16.66 26.10 11.66
C SER A 307 -15.55 25.12 12.06
N TRP A 308 -15.75 24.47 13.20
CA TRP A 308 -14.90 23.35 13.63
C TRP A 308 -14.92 22.18 12.63
N TRP A 309 -15.98 22.04 11.82
CA TRP A 309 -16.16 20.94 10.88
C TRP A 309 -15.31 21.07 9.61
N ASP A 310 -14.88 22.28 9.24
CA ASP A 310 -14.34 22.58 7.91
C ASP A 310 -13.17 21.65 7.54
N GLY A 311 -12.18 21.53 8.43
CA GLY A 311 -11.03 20.65 8.21
C GLY A 311 -11.41 19.18 8.09
N SER A 312 -12.37 18.71 8.88
CA SER A 312 -12.84 17.32 8.87
C SER A 312 -13.64 17.00 7.60
N ILE A 313 -14.48 17.92 7.15
CA ILE A 313 -15.26 17.77 5.91
C ILE A 313 -14.31 17.73 4.70
N LEU A 314 -13.32 18.63 4.63
CA LEU A 314 -12.35 18.65 3.54
C LEU A 314 -11.48 17.39 3.54
N ALA A 315 -11.03 16.94 4.72
CA ALA A 315 -10.31 15.67 4.86
C ALA A 315 -11.12 14.47 4.38
N TRP A 316 -12.39 14.40 4.77
CA TRP A 316 -13.30 13.35 4.32
C TRP A 316 -13.57 13.41 2.81
N LEU A 317 -13.84 14.59 2.26
CA LEU A 317 -14.13 14.78 0.84
C LEU A 317 -12.93 14.39 -0.03
N ALA A 318 -11.71 14.79 0.36
CA ALA A 318 -10.50 14.39 -0.34
C ALA A 318 -10.28 12.87 -0.30
N ASP A 319 -10.55 12.20 0.83
CA ASP A 319 -10.42 10.73 0.92
C ASP A 319 -11.47 9.98 0.09
N ARG A 320 -12.72 10.46 0.10
CA ARG A 320 -13.81 9.91 -0.71
C ARG A 320 -13.45 9.86 -2.20
N GLU A 321 -12.77 10.90 -2.68
CA GLU A 321 -12.35 11.04 -4.07
C GLU A 321 -10.93 10.45 -4.34
N ASP A 322 -10.35 9.70 -3.37
CA ASP A 322 -8.98 9.16 -3.37
C ASP A 322 -7.87 10.19 -3.68
N ARG A 323 -8.11 11.46 -3.34
CA ARG A 323 -7.20 12.59 -3.59
C ARG A 323 -6.19 12.76 -2.46
N PRO A 324 -4.88 12.78 -2.71
CA PRO A 324 -3.90 13.16 -1.69
C PRO A 324 -4.25 14.51 -1.07
N LEU A 325 -4.17 14.62 0.25
CA LEU A 325 -4.45 15.86 0.98
C LEU A 325 -3.26 16.25 1.84
N THR A 326 -2.78 17.47 1.67
CA THR A 326 -1.90 18.16 2.59
C THR A 326 -2.67 19.29 3.25
N VAL A 327 -2.58 19.42 4.58
CA VAL A 327 -3.28 20.49 5.33
C VAL A 327 -2.34 21.15 6.34
N LEU A 328 -2.40 22.48 6.46
CA LEU A 328 -1.75 23.21 7.54
C LEU A 328 -2.64 23.24 8.78
N MET A 329 -2.03 23.00 9.94
CA MET A 329 -2.70 23.02 11.24
C MET A 329 -1.83 23.75 12.26
N SER A 330 -2.47 24.32 13.28
CA SER A 330 -1.73 24.92 14.40
C SER A 330 -0.92 23.86 15.17
N ALA A 331 0.22 24.27 15.71
CA ALA A 331 1.08 23.40 16.51
C ALA A 331 0.32 22.70 17.65
N ALA A 332 -0.51 23.46 18.37
CA ALA A 332 -1.31 22.94 19.48
C ALA A 332 -2.33 21.85 19.05
N GLN A 333 -2.91 21.96 17.86
CA GLN A 333 -3.80 20.92 17.33
C GLN A 333 -3.02 19.69 16.89
N LEU A 334 -1.87 19.89 16.27
CA LEU A 334 -1.02 18.81 15.80
C LEU A 334 -0.37 18.04 16.96
N ASP A 335 -0.05 18.70 18.06
CA ASP A 335 0.44 18.08 19.30
C ASP A 335 -0.63 17.24 20.01
N ARG A 336 -1.90 17.66 19.95
CA ARG A 336 -3.03 16.88 20.46
C ARG A 336 -3.31 15.63 19.61
N MET A 337 -3.06 15.72 18.30
CA MET A 337 -3.37 14.65 17.33
C MET A 337 -2.16 14.37 16.43
N PRO A 338 -1.04 13.87 16.98
CA PRO A 338 0.24 13.76 16.25
C PRO A 338 0.18 12.77 15.09
N PHE A 339 -0.77 11.82 15.11
CA PHE A 339 -0.99 10.88 14.01
C PHE A 339 -1.44 11.58 12.71
N LEU A 340 -1.99 12.79 12.77
CA LEU A 340 -2.38 13.56 11.59
C LEU A 340 -1.17 13.92 10.72
N ARG A 341 0.03 14.06 11.30
CA ARG A 341 1.28 14.21 10.54
C ARG A 341 1.50 13.05 9.57
N THR A 342 1.12 11.84 9.99
CA THR A 342 1.24 10.63 9.17
C THR A 342 0.18 10.59 8.07
N ALA A 343 -0.94 11.31 8.24
CA ALA A 343 -2.02 11.42 7.26
C ALA A 343 -1.85 12.60 6.28
N GLY A 344 -0.80 13.41 6.41
CA GLY A 344 -0.51 14.52 5.49
C GLY A 344 -0.56 15.91 6.13
N ALA A 345 -0.91 16.04 7.41
CA ALA A 345 -0.92 17.33 8.10
C ALA A 345 0.51 17.85 8.35
N LEU A 346 0.65 19.17 8.29
CA LEU A 346 1.87 19.90 8.55
C LEU A 346 1.60 21.01 9.57
N ASP A 347 2.62 21.36 10.33
CA ASP A 347 2.57 22.53 11.20
C ASP A 347 2.54 23.82 10.37
N GLU A 348 1.89 24.86 10.87
CA GLU A 348 1.84 26.19 10.24
C GLU A 348 3.23 26.81 9.97
N SER A 349 4.26 26.44 10.73
CA SER A 349 5.65 26.83 10.48
C SER A 349 6.31 26.11 9.29
N GLU A 350 5.74 24.99 8.84
CA GLU A 350 6.28 24.14 7.76
C GLU A 350 5.81 24.55 6.36
N LEU A 351 5.61 25.85 6.12
CA LEU A 351 5.07 26.38 4.86
C LEU A 351 5.88 25.97 3.62
N ARG A 352 7.20 25.82 3.74
CA ARG A 352 8.06 25.30 2.65
C ARG A 352 7.71 23.86 2.29
N GLY A 353 7.57 22.98 3.30
CA GLY A 353 7.17 21.60 3.09
C GLY A 353 5.76 21.50 2.50
N PHE A 354 4.86 22.40 2.89
CA PHE A 354 3.53 22.52 2.29
C PHE A 354 3.60 22.84 0.79
N ALA A 355 4.38 23.85 0.38
CA ALA A 355 4.53 24.18 -1.04
C ALA A 355 5.19 23.08 -1.87
N GLU A 356 6.14 22.33 -1.29
CA GLU A 356 6.76 21.17 -1.94
C GLU A 356 5.75 20.04 -2.16
N ARG A 357 4.91 19.75 -1.16
CA ARG A 357 3.82 18.77 -1.32
C ARG A 357 2.77 19.24 -2.31
N ALA A 358 2.35 20.51 -2.25
CA ALA A 358 1.42 21.09 -3.20
C ALA A 358 1.94 20.98 -4.65
N ARG A 359 3.25 21.17 -4.87
CA ARG A 359 3.88 20.96 -6.18
C ARG A 359 3.78 19.51 -6.64
N ALA A 360 4.08 18.56 -5.77
CA ALA A 360 4.01 17.14 -6.08
C ALA A 360 2.56 16.70 -6.36
N GLU A 361 1.61 17.20 -5.58
CA GLU A 361 0.17 16.97 -5.71
C GLU A 361 -0.38 17.54 -7.02
N ALA A 362 -0.04 18.79 -7.36
CA ALA A 362 -0.41 19.40 -8.63
C ALA A 362 0.22 18.67 -9.83
N ALA A 363 1.48 18.23 -9.73
CA ALA A 363 2.13 17.44 -10.76
C ALA A 363 1.49 16.05 -10.96
N SER A 364 0.91 15.46 -9.90
CA SER A 364 0.15 14.22 -9.98
C SER A 364 -1.22 14.39 -10.64
N GLY A 365 -1.72 15.63 -10.72
CA GLY A 365 -2.98 16.00 -11.33
C GLY A 365 -4.21 15.86 -10.43
N ASP A 366 -4.09 15.22 -9.25
CA ASP A 366 -5.24 14.84 -8.41
C ASP A 366 -5.17 15.26 -6.93
N GLY A 367 -4.08 15.88 -6.47
CA GLY A 367 -3.88 16.20 -5.05
C GLY A 367 -4.25 17.62 -4.64
N TRP A 368 -4.64 17.78 -3.37
CA TRP A 368 -5.06 19.05 -2.78
C TRP A 368 -4.15 19.47 -1.63
N ALA A 369 -3.70 20.72 -1.68
CA ALA A 369 -3.01 21.37 -0.58
C ALA A 369 -3.94 22.43 0.03
N VAL A 370 -4.53 22.15 1.18
CA VAL A 370 -5.55 22.99 1.83
C VAL A 370 -4.92 23.83 2.94
N LEU A 371 -5.30 25.11 2.98
CA LEU A 371 -5.02 25.99 4.13
C LEU A 371 -6.18 26.96 4.38
N PHE A 372 -6.21 27.48 5.60
CA PHE A 372 -7.17 28.47 6.06
C PHE A 372 -6.46 29.83 6.19
N PRO A 373 -6.49 30.69 5.16
CA PRO A 373 -5.67 31.90 5.11
C PRO A 373 -6.05 32.95 6.16
N GLU A 374 -7.23 32.84 6.78
CA GLU A 374 -7.69 33.67 7.90
C GLU A 374 -6.93 33.38 9.20
N GLY A 375 -6.30 32.20 9.32
CA GLY A 375 -5.49 31.77 10.48
C GLY A 375 -6.26 31.56 11.78
N ALA A 376 -7.57 31.82 11.81
CA ALA A 376 -8.44 31.65 12.97
C ALA A 376 -9.86 31.33 12.53
N LEU A 377 -10.61 30.65 13.40
CA LEU A 377 -12.04 30.41 13.22
C LEU A 377 -12.81 31.74 13.26
N ARG A 378 -13.61 32.01 12.23
CA ARG A 378 -14.45 33.21 12.11
C ARG A 378 -15.87 32.85 11.73
N THR A 379 -16.78 32.94 12.69
CA THR A 379 -18.22 32.61 12.50
C THR A 379 -19.04 33.74 11.87
N GLY A 380 -18.40 34.84 11.45
CA GLY A 380 -19.09 36.01 10.91
C GLY A 380 -19.56 35.85 9.45
N PRO A 381 -20.30 36.84 8.92
CA PRO A 381 -20.82 36.80 7.55
C PRO A 381 -19.76 37.06 6.47
N GLY A 382 -18.53 37.46 6.85
CA GLY A 382 -17.50 37.87 5.91
C GLY A 382 -16.15 37.21 6.17
N VAL A 383 -15.27 37.32 5.18
CA VAL A 383 -13.91 36.80 5.22
C VAL A 383 -12.99 37.79 5.93
N GLY A 384 -12.25 37.31 6.93
CA GLY A 384 -11.26 38.07 7.67
C GLY A 384 -10.06 38.52 6.83
N ALA A 385 -9.12 39.23 7.45
CA ALA A 385 -7.85 39.53 6.81
C ALA A 385 -7.10 38.22 6.48
N LEU A 386 -6.54 38.14 5.26
CA LEU A 386 -5.83 36.95 4.81
C LEU A 386 -4.31 37.11 4.96
N GLY A 387 -3.65 36.06 5.43
CA GLY A 387 -2.22 35.92 5.30
C GLY A 387 -1.78 35.65 3.85
N ALA A 388 -0.54 36.01 3.52
CA ALA A 388 0.03 35.80 2.18
C ALA A 388 0.42 34.33 1.89
N GLY A 389 0.24 33.40 2.84
CA GLY A 389 0.70 32.02 2.75
C GLY A 389 0.12 31.25 1.57
N ALA A 390 -1.16 31.47 1.24
CA ALA A 390 -1.81 30.82 0.10
C ALA A 390 -1.23 31.25 -1.25
N ALA A 391 -1.09 32.57 -1.43
CA ALA A 391 -0.47 33.15 -2.62
C ALA A 391 0.98 32.70 -2.77
N TRP A 392 1.74 32.69 -1.66
CA TRP A 392 3.11 32.22 -1.64
C TRP A 392 3.24 30.73 -2.01
N ALA A 393 2.39 29.87 -1.45
CA ALA A 393 2.42 28.44 -1.72
C ALA A 393 2.05 28.13 -3.19
N ALA A 394 1.06 28.81 -3.74
CA ALA A 394 0.68 28.71 -5.15
C ALA A 394 1.82 29.16 -6.08
N GLU A 395 2.44 30.32 -5.82
CA GLU A 395 3.60 30.82 -6.57
C GLU A 395 4.76 29.82 -6.54
N ARG A 396 5.07 29.27 -5.35
CA ARG A 396 6.21 28.37 -5.17
C ARG A 396 5.98 26.97 -5.76
N SER A 397 4.75 26.48 -5.69
CA SER A 397 4.38 25.17 -6.23
C SER A 397 4.13 25.21 -7.74
N GLY A 398 3.66 26.34 -8.28
CA GLY A 398 3.11 26.43 -9.63
C GLY A 398 1.70 25.83 -9.76
N ALA A 399 1.06 25.48 -8.64
CA ALA A 399 -0.30 24.96 -8.61
C ALA A 399 -1.33 26.10 -8.71
N PRO A 400 -2.52 25.87 -9.30
CA PRO A 400 -3.59 26.86 -9.30
C PRO A 400 -4.06 27.14 -7.86
N LEU A 401 -4.32 28.43 -7.58
CA LEU A 401 -4.86 28.88 -6.30
C LEU A 401 -6.39 28.95 -6.38
N VAL A 402 -7.09 28.04 -5.71
CA VAL A 402 -8.55 27.91 -5.80
C VAL A 402 -9.20 28.36 -4.49
N PRO A 403 -10.10 29.35 -4.51
CA PRO A 403 -10.85 29.76 -3.34
C PRO A 403 -12.00 28.78 -3.06
N LEU A 404 -12.27 28.53 -1.79
CA LEU A 404 -13.35 27.65 -1.34
C LEU A 404 -14.13 28.33 -0.21
N ALA A 405 -15.44 28.43 -0.39
CA ALA A 405 -16.36 28.83 0.67
C ALA A 405 -16.97 27.57 1.33
N VAL A 406 -16.95 27.54 2.65
CA VAL A 406 -17.58 26.50 3.48
C VAL A 406 -18.53 27.17 4.45
N ARG A 407 -19.81 26.77 4.41
CA ARG A 407 -20.84 27.23 5.35
C ARG A 407 -21.49 26.03 6.02
N VAL A 408 -21.49 26.02 7.36
CA VAL A 408 -22.18 25.02 8.17
C VAL A 408 -23.31 25.72 8.92
N VAL A 409 -24.55 25.35 8.64
CA VAL A 409 -25.76 26.07 9.09
C VAL A 409 -26.89 25.10 9.43
N LEU A 410 -27.71 25.45 10.42
CA LEU A 410 -28.94 24.73 10.74
C LEU A 410 -30.08 25.27 9.85
N ARG A 411 -30.75 24.40 9.10
CA ARG A 411 -31.87 24.75 8.20
C ARG A 411 -33.13 23.98 8.58
N GLY A 412 -33.79 23.28 7.65
CA GLY A 412 -35.02 22.52 7.90
C GLY A 412 -34.84 21.30 8.80
N GLY A 413 -33.60 20.84 8.98
CA GLY A 413 -33.25 19.68 9.80
C GLY A 413 -33.00 19.97 11.29
N GLN A 414 -32.89 18.90 12.07
CA GLN A 414 -32.48 18.98 13.49
C GLN A 414 -30.96 19.03 13.66
N ARG A 415 -30.21 18.77 12.58
CA ARG A 415 -28.75 18.84 12.57
C ARG A 415 -28.31 19.81 11.47
N PRO A 416 -27.15 20.44 11.63
CA PRO A 416 -26.67 21.35 10.61
C PRO A 416 -26.35 20.62 9.30
N GLU A 417 -26.38 21.40 8.22
CA GLU A 417 -25.98 21.02 6.89
C GLU A 417 -24.71 21.78 6.52
N ALA A 418 -23.84 21.17 5.74
CA ALA A 418 -22.61 21.78 5.26
C ALA A 418 -22.65 22.01 3.75
N TYR A 419 -22.35 23.24 3.33
CA TYR A 419 -22.35 23.69 1.95
C TYR A 419 -20.94 24.13 1.56
N LEU A 420 -20.39 23.50 0.53
CA LEU A 420 -19.05 23.77 0.02
C LEU A 420 -19.16 24.26 -1.40
N ARG A 421 -18.52 25.40 -1.71
CA ARG A 421 -18.48 25.93 -3.08
C ARG A 421 -17.07 26.28 -3.52
N PHE A 422 -16.56 25.52 -4.48
CA PHE A 422 -15.31 25.83 -5.17
C PHE A 422 -15.53 26.99 -6.14
N GLY A 423 -14.60 27.95 -6.12
CA GLY A 423 -14.55 29.01 -7.13
C GLY A 423 -13.59 28.72 -8.26
N GLU A 424 -13.53 29.67 -9.20
CA GLU A 424 -12.52 29.67 -10.25
C GLU A 424 -11.12 29.97 -9.69
N PRO A 425 -10.05 29.44 -10.30
CA PRO A 425 -8.68 29.77 -9.91
C PRO A 425 -8.40 31.28 -9.95
N VAL A 426 -7.76 31.80 -8.90
CA VAL A 426 -7.37 33.21 -8.81
C VAL A 426 -6.22 33.47 -9.79
N THR A 427 -6.41 34.47 -10.67
CA THR A 427 -5.33 34.97 -11.53
C THR A 427 -4.23 35.62 -10.67
N PRO A 428 -2.96 35.16 -10.76
CA PRO A 428 -1.87 35.77 -10.01
C PRO A 428 -1.67 37.25 -10.40
N GLY A 429 -1.55 38.13 -9.41
CA GLY A 429 -1.17 39.53 -9.60
C GLY A 429 0.34 39.70 -9.81
N ALA A 430 0.79 40.94 -10.04
CA ALA A 430 2.20 41.27 -10.16
C ALA A 430 2.95 41.11 -8.83
N THR A 431 2.24 41.26 -7.71
CA THR A 431 2.78 41.03 -6.36
C THR A 431 1.94 40.02 -5.58
N ARG A 432 2.54 39.38 -4.56
CA ARG A 432 1.80 38.49 -3.65
C ARG A 432 0.65 39.21 -2.94
N ALA A 433 0.84 40.47 -2.59
CA ALA A 433 -0.19 41.28 -1.93
C ALA A 433 -1.41 41.48 -2.85
N GLU A 434 -1.19 41.67 -4.16
CA GLU A 434 -2.27 41.72 -5.14
C GLU A 434 -2.98 40.38 -5.28
N THR A 435 -2.23 39.27 -5.37
CA THR A 435 -2.82 37.92 -5.40
C THR A 435 -3.63 37.62 -4.13
N THR A 436 -3.14 37.99 -2.95
CA THR A 436 -3.86 37.84 -1.67
C THR A 436 -5.12 38.70 -1.62
N ARG A 437 -5.09 39.93 -2.18
CA ARG A 437 -6.28 40.78 -2.27
C ARG A 437 -7.31 40.20 -3.23
N ALA A 438 -6.88 39.72 -4.40
CA ALA A 438 -7.76 39.03 -5.35
C ALA A 438 -8.38 37.78 -4.74
N LEU A 439 -7.60 37.00 -3.97
CA LEU A 439 -8.10 35.86 -3.21
C LEU A 439 -9.15 36.28 -2.16
N HIS A 440 -8.89 37.33 -1.38
CA HIS A 440 -9.85 37.84 -0.40
C HIS A 440 -11.17 38.24 -1.05
N THR A 441 -11.11 38.99 -2.17
CA THR A 441 -12.30 39.37 -2.94
C THR A 441 -13.05 38.14 -3.46
N ALA A 442 -12.34 37.15 -4.03
CA ALA A 442 -12.95 35.94 -4.56
C ALA A 442 -13.62 35.10 -3.46
N MET A 443 -12.94 34.89 -2.33
CA MET A 443 -13.51 34.16 -1.18
C MET A 443 -14.72 34.89 -0.60
N GLY A 444 -14.66 36.23 -0.45
CA GLY A 444 -15.76 37.04 0.04
C GLY A 444 -16.99 37.00 -0.88
N ALA A 445 -16.78 37.08 -2.19
CA ALA A 445 -17.84 36.95 -3.19
C ALA A 445 -18.48 35.55 -3.16
N LEU A 446 -17.68 34.49 -3.06
CA LEU A 446 -18.19 33.12 -2.91
C LEU A 446 -19.01 32.96 -1.65
N LEU A 447 -18.50 33.40 -0.50
CA LEU A 447 -19.20 33.24 0.77
C LEU A 447 -20.54 34.00 0.77
N THR A 448 -20.54 35.22 0.24
CA THR A 448 -21.76 36.03 0.08
C THR A 448 -22.76 35.35 -0.84
N ALA A 449 -22.30 34.74 -1.94
CA ALA A 449 -23.15 34.00 -2.86
C ALA A 449 -23.75 32.74 -2.21
N VAL A 450 -22.96 32.00 -1.42
CA VAL A 450 -23.46 30.85 -0.65
C VAL A 450 -24.54 31.30 0.32
N ASP A 451 -24.31 32.36 1.08
CA ASP A 451 -25.29 32.86 2.05
C ASP A 451 -26.58 33.32 1.37
N ALA A 452 -26.47 34.10 0.29
CA ALA A 452 -27.63 34.58 -0.45
C ALA A 452 -28.46 33.43 -1.07
N GLU A 453 -27.81 32.37 -1.56
CA GLU A 453 -28.51 31.19 -2.07
C GLU A 453 -29.22 30.41 -0.96
N LEU A 454 -28.59 30.28 0.21
CA LEU A 454 -29.17 29.59 1.36
C LEU A 454 -30.37 30.35 1.94
N ASP A 455 -30.29 31.68 1.98
CA ASP A 455 -31.37 32.56 2.44
C ASP A 455 -32.55 32.60 1.46
N ALA A 456 -32.28 32.48 0.14
CA ALA A 456 -33.30 32.50 -0.90
C ALA A 456 -33.97 31.14 -1.16
N THR A 457 -33.41 30.05 -0.65
CA THR A 457 -33.93 28.69 -0.84
C THR A 457 -34.74 28.26 0.39
N ASP A 458 -35.82 27.52 0.19
CA ASP A 458 -36.56 26.91 1.30
C ASP A 458 -35.59 26.07 2.18
N PRO A 459 -35.64 26.18 3.52
CA PRO A 459 -34.79 25.41 4.43
C PRO A 459 -34.86 23.88 4.27
N GLU A 460 -35.96 23.33 3.72
CA GLU A 460 -36.12 21.91 3.44
C GLU A 460 -35.63 21.50 2.04
N GLU A 461 -35.34 22.47 1.17
CA GLU A 461 -34.88 22.24 -0.20
C GLU A 461 -33.37 22.44 -0.36
N LEU A 462 -32.81 21.69 -1.32
CA LEU A 462 -31.41 21.82 -1.71
C LEU A 462 -31.23 23.02 -2.67
N PRO A 463 -30.34 23.98 -2.38
CA PRO A 463 -30.08 25.11 -3.27
C PRO A 463 -29.58 24.65 -4.65
N ASN A 464 -29.94 25.42 -5.68
CA ASN A 464 -29.59 25.13 -7.06
C ASN A 464 -28.06 25.05 -7.27
N GLY A 465 -27.61 24.08 -8.06
CA GLY A 465 -26.19 23.88 -8.37
C GLY A 465 -25.39 23.12 -7.31
N TYR A 466 -26.00 22.76 -6.18
CA TYR A 466 -25.39 21.86 -5.20
C TYR A 466 -25.74 20.40 -5.49
N THR A 467 -24.77 19.53 -5.21
CA THR A 467 -24.95 18.08 -5.21
C THR A 467 -24.66 17.55 -3.81
N VAL A 468 -25.61 16.79 -3.24
CA VAL A 468 -25.42 16.15 -1.93
C VAL A 468 -24.44 14.99 -2.07
N VAL A 469 -23.30 15.09 -1.38
CA VAL A 469 -22.23 14.07 -1.37
C VAL A 469 -22.24 13.21 -0.11
N LEU A 470 -22.86 13.70 0.97
CA LEU A 470 -23.12 12.95 2.20
C LEU A 470 -24.55 13.21 2.65
N ARG A 471 -25.27 12.15 3.02
CA ARG A 471 -26.50 12.26 3.81
C ARG A 471 -26.26 11.71 5.20
N GLY A 472 -26.76 12.43 6.19
CA GLY A 472 -26.79 12.03 7.58
C GLY A 472 -27.47 10.66 7.75
N SER A 473 -27.11 9.94 8.79
CA SER A 473 -27.79 8.71 9.21
C SER A 473 -29.16 8.99 9.83
N GLY A 474 -29.55 10.27 9.95
CA GLY A 474 -30.88 10.72 10.30
C GLY A 474 -31.86 10.42 9.16
N ARG A 475 -32.34 9.18 9.11
CA ARG A 475 -33.64 8.89 8.51
C ARG A 475 -34.68 9.76 9.22
N ALA A 476 -35.31 10.63 8.44
CA ALA A 476 -36.58 11.30 8.71
C ALA A 476 -36.64 12.12 10.01
N ALA A 477 -36.70 13.43 9.85
CA ALA A 477 -37.28 14.36 10.82
C ALA A 477 -38.78 14.09 11.10
N ASP A 478 -39.32 12.90 10.82
CA ASP A 478 -40.74 12.58 10.93
C ASP A 478 -41.08 11.17 11.47
N ASP A 479 -40.10 10.33 11.84
CA ASP A 479 -40.39 8.98 12.39
C ASP A 479 -39.76 8.72 13.77
N ASP A 480 -40.62 8.26 14.68
CA ASP A 480 -40.31 7.47 15.90
C ASP A 480 -40.18 8.17 17.26
N ARG A 481 -41.03 9.17 17.55
CA ARG A 481 -41.60 9.21 18.91
C ARG A 481 -42.82 8.29 18.93
N ALA A 482 -42.77 7.20 19.70
CA ALA A 482 -43.94 6.34 19.93
C ALA A 482 -45.18 7.19 20.27
N ALA A 483 -44.99 8.28 21.02
CA ALA A 483 -46.00 9.29 21.30
C ALA A 483 -46.62 9.96 20.07
N VAL A 484 -45.84 10.32 19.03
CA VAL A 484 -46.37 10.96 17.80
C VAL A 484 -47.21 9.97 17.01
N ARG A 485 -46.76 8.71 16.87
CA ARG A 485 -47.58 7.64 16.25
C ARG A 485 -48.85 7.36 17.05
N TRP A 486 -48.76 7.39 18.37
CA TRP A 486 -49.90 7.18 19.26
C TRP A 486 -50.89 8.34 19.18
N LEU A 487 -50.40 9.58 19.13
CA LEU A 487 -51.20 10.79 18.94
C LEU A 487 -51.87 10.82 17.55
N ALA A 488 -51.15 10.48 16.48
CA ALA A 488 -51.73 10.40 15.14
C ALA A 488 -52.86 9.37 15.06
N ARG A 489 -52.72 8.23 15.75
CA ARG A 489 -53.80 7.24 15.90
C ARG A 489 -54.97 7.76 16.71
N LEU A 490 -54.73 8.49 17.80
CA LEU A 490 -55.80 9.08 18.61
C LEU A 490 -56.57 10.19 17.89
N THR A 491 -55.90 11.01 17.08
CA THR A 491 -56.51 12.16 16.40
C THR A 491 -57.09 11.82 15.03
N GLY A 492 -56.95 10.57 14.57
CA GLY A 492 -57.42 10.14 13.24
C GLY A 492 -56.64 10.74 12.07
N ALA A 493 -55.49 11.36 12.35
CA ALA A 493 -54.63 12.01 11.36
C ALA A 493 -53.63 11.05 10.71
N GLU A 494 -54.02 9.80 10.45
CA GLU A 494 -53.20 8.89 9.66
C GLU A 494 -53.13 9.40 8.22
N ARG A 495 -51.98 9.95 7.81
CA ARG A 495 -51.75 10.34 6.42
C ARG A 495 -51.95 9.12 5.54
N ARG A 496 -53.01 9.11 4.72
CA ARG A 496 -53.15 8.15 3.61
C ARG A 496 -51.95 8.35 2.69
N ARG A 497 -51.07 7.34 2.61
CA ARG A 497 -49.95 7.32 1.67
C ARG A 497 -50.54 7.36 0.25
N GLY A 498 -50.39 8.50 -0.43
CA GLY A 498 -50.59 8.65 -1.87
C GLY A 498 -49.33 8.26 -2.62
#